data_AF-A0A1J9VJJ9-F1
#
_entry.id   AF-A0A1J9VJJ9-F1
#
_cell.length_a   1.000
_cell.length_b   1.000
_cell.length_c   1.000
_cell.angle_alpha   90.00
_cell.angle_beta   90.00
_cell.angle_gamma   90.00
#
_symmetry.space_group_name_H-M   'P 1'
#
loop_
_entity.id
_entity.type
_entity.pdbx_description
1 polymer ?
#
loop_
_entity_poly.entity_id
_entity_poly.type
_entity_poly.pdbx_seq_one_letter_code
_entity_poly.pdbx_strand_id
1 'polypeptide(L)'
;MFERQEINMNTNEVKAYLGISSFIFSTLMKQGQLNPINRETWRLDGSFLFKREDIEKLKEDRETEGITLYQAAKDYNVSMYQLEKWIEEGDLTCTIQKHRNRETKFVNEEEIHGLVQQLDQANTLYTFSQKYNVVLFQKFMEGNKLARIISIPKRGDIVLIDEFGNNMTLEDASKVGYKPAYVLSDKPRSHHQKFVKFRFPKSNQLRSNIFHLIDLILQYVSPRNIKVSEEDGFWYFDVRQSIIQLPMQMQIEWIDCLTPYIIEGKLTRRVNNSVYLDSSSVTKAVTITSNEYHAITKIVNETNGSIEEFIASAIREKIYAYQASDN
;
A
#
# COMPACT_ATOMS: atom_id res chain seq x y z
N MET A 1 -14.69 19.14 -61.53
CA MET A 1 -13.65 19.50 -60.54
C MET A 1 -14.34 20.39 -59.53
N PHE A 2 -14.76 19.83 -58.39
CA PHE A 2 -15.33 20.61 -57.30
C PHE A 2 -14.23 20.78 -56.27
N GLU A 3 -13.68 21.99 -56.17
CA GLU A 3 -12.79 22.37 -55.07
C GLU A 3 -13.52 22.11 -53.75
N ARG A 4 -12.93 21.27 -52.89
CA ARG A 4 -13.38 21.13 -51.51
C ARG A 4 -13.24 22.51 -50.87
N GLN A 5 -14.34 23.15 -50.52
CA GLN A 5 -14.32 24.34 -49.68
C GLN A 5 -13.67 23.97 -48.35
N GLU A 6 -12.42 24.38 -48.13
CA GLU A 6 -11.76 24.32 -46.84
C GLU A 6 -12.53 25.22 -45.86
N ILE A 7 -13.28 24.62 -44.95
CA ILE A 7 -14.03 25.35 -43.93
C ILE A 7 -13.01 25.82 -42.88
N ASN A 8 -12.70 27.12 -42.91
CA ASN A 8 -11.90 27.78 -41.88
C ASN A 8 -12.61 27.74 -40.52
N MET A 9 -11.83 27.61 -39.45
CA MET A 9 -12.35 27.62 -38.08
C MET A 9 -12.32 29.03 -37.49
N ASN A 10 -13.39 29.44 -36.84
CA ASN A 10 -13.42 30.69 -36.09
C ASN A 10 -12.80 30.55 -34.69
N THR A 11 -12.61 31.67 -34.00
CA THR A 11 -11.99 31.72 -32.66
C THR A 11 -12.66 30.82 -31.62
N ASN A 12 -13.98 30.67 -31.66
CA ASN A 12 -14.70 29.85 -30.69
C ASN A 12 -14.57 28.35 -31.03
N GLU A 13 -14.60 28.02 -32.31
CA GLU A 13 -14.37 26.66 -32.80
C GLU A 13 -12.96 26.18 -32.49
N VAL A 14 -11.94 27.02 -32.66
CA VAL A 14 -10.55 26.68 -32.30
C VAL A 14 -10.42 26.42 -30.80
N LYS A 15 -11.02 27.26 -29.95
CA LYS A 15 -11.00 27.05 -28.49
C LYS A 15 -11.67 25.75 -28.08
N ALA A 16 -12.84 25.46 -28.66
CA ALA A 16 -13.57 24.23 -28.41
C ALA A 16 -12.79 23.00 -28.89
N TYR A 17 -12.23 23.05 -30.09
CA TYR A 17 -11.51 21.94 -30.71
C TYR A 17 -10.21 21.56 -29.99
N LEU A 18 -9.48 22.56 -29.48
CA LEU A 18 -8.26 22.38 -28.70
C LEU A 18 -8.52 22.22 -27.19
N GLY A 19 -9.75 22.38 -26.71
CA GLY A 19 -10.08 22.32 -25.28
C GLY A 19 -9.40 23.40 -24.43
N ILE A 20 -9.10 24.58 -25.00
CA ILE A 20 -8.31 25.63 -24.34
C ILE A 20 -9.14 26.83 -23.89
N SER A 21 -8.72 27.48 -22.80
CA SER A 21 -9.34 28.72 -22.32
C SER A 21 -8.97 29.94 -23.18
N SER A 22 -9.76 31.01 -23.09
CA SER A 22 -9.47 32.29 -23.76
C SER A 22 -8.09 32.87 -23.43
N PHE A 23 -7.58 32.62 -22.21
CA PHE A 23 -6.25 33.04 -21.81
C PHE A 23 -5.16 32.30 -22.60
N ILE A 24 -5.25 30.96 -22.68
CA ILE A 24 -4.30 30.13 -23.42
C ILE A 24 -4.33 30.47 -24.92
N PHE A 25 -5.52 30.67 -25.49
CA PHE A 25 -5.68 31.13 -26.87
C PHE A 25 -4.94 32.46 -27.12
N SER A 26 -5.07 33.45 -26.22
CA SER A 26 -4.39 34.73 -26.36
C SER A 26 -2.86 34.63 -26.28
N THR A 27 -2.35 33.70 -25.46
CA THR A 27 -0.91 33.44 -25.33
C THR A 27 -0.35 32.79 -26.60
N LEU A 28 -1.07 31.83 -27.17
CA LEU A 28 -0.69 31.18 -28.43
C LEU A 28 -0.64 32.15 -29.61
N MET A 29 -1.60 33.08 -29.68
CA MET A 29 -1.61 34.18 -30.64
C MET A 29 -0.41 35.12 -30.46
N LYS A 30 -0.04 35.46 -29.21
CA LYS A 30 1.13 36.32 -28.92
C LYS A 30 2.45 35.63 -29.25
N GLN A 31 2.53 34.32 -29.08
CA GLN A 31 3.72 33.51 -29.35
C GLN A 31 3.87 33.15 -30.84
N GLY A 32 2.92 33.53 -31.70
CA GLY A 32 2.93 33.22 -33.13
C GLY A 32 2.67 31.74 -33.46
N GLN A 33 2.18 30.97 -32.47
CA GLN A 33 1.83 29.56 -32.64
C GLN A 33 0.40 29.38 -33.20
N LEU A 34 -0.45 30.40 -33.07
CA LEU A 34 -1.72 30.53 -33.77
C LEU A 34 -1.66 31.76 -34.67
N ASN A 35 -1.75 31.55 -35.99
CA ASN A 35 -1.69 32.63 -36.97
C ASN A 35 -3.01 32.71 -37.73
N PRO A 36 -3.80 33.78 -37.54
CA PRO A 36 -5.06 33.94 -38.24
C PRO A 36 -4.83 34.35 -39.69
N ILE A 37 -5.64 33.81 -40.59
CA ILE A 37 -5.60 34.12 -42.03
C ILE A 37 -5.99 35.59 -42.26
N ASN A 38 -6.96 36.07 -41.49
CA ASN A 38 -7.57 37.39 -41.64
C ASN A 38 -7.03 38.41 -40.61
N ARG A 39 -5.73 38.37 -40.31
CA ARG A 39 -5.12 39.19 -39.25
C ARG A 39 -5.44 40.70 -39.34
N GLU A 40 -5.59 41.23 -40.54
CA GLU A 40 -5.88 42.65 -40.78
C GLU A 40 -7.36 42.94 -41.04
N THR A 41 -8.13 41.94 -41.49
CA THR A 41 -9.54 42.09 -41.89
C THR A 41 -10.53 41.48 -40.90
N TRP A 42 -10.08 40.90 -39.78
CA TRP A 42 -10.92 40.21 -38.80
C TRP A 42 -12.10 41.03 -38.26
N ARG A 43 -12.01 42.37 -38.27
CA ARG A 43 -13.11 43.26 -37.87
C ARG A 43 -14.29 43.23 -38.84
N LEU A 44 -14.04 42.96 -40.12
CA LEU A 44 -15.07 42.80 -41.14
C LEU A 44 -15.74 41.43 -41.03
N ASP A 45 -14.98 40.40 -40.66
CA ASP A 45 -15.45 39.01 -40.53
C ASP A 45 -16.01 38.67 -39.13
N GLY A 46 -15.95 39.62 -38.18
CA GLY A 46 -16.43 39.46 -36.81
C GLY A 46 -15.58 38.57 -35.89
N SER A 47 -14.62 37.80 -36.42
CA SER A 47 -13.69 36.98 -35.63
C SER A 47 -12.42 36.62 -36.41
N PHE A 48 -11.39 36.11 -35.70
CA PHE A 48 -10.23 35.52 -36.36
C PHE A 48 -10.58 34.16 -36.97
N LEU A 49 -10.14 33.96 -38.21
CA LEU A 49 -10.28 32.73 -38.98
C LEU A 49 -8.93 32.01 -39.08
N PHE A 50 -8.97 30.69 -38.89
CA PHE A 50 -7.80 29.82 -38.90
C PHE A 50 -8.01 28.67 -39.88
N LYS A 51 -6.96 28.26 -40.58
CA LYS A 51 -7.03 27.06 -41.42
C LYS A 51 -7.16 25.86 -40.51
N ARG A 52 -8.13 24.99 -40.78
CA ARG A 52 -8.38 23.80 -39.98
C ARG A 52 -7.15 22.90 -39.89
N GLU A 53 -6.43 22.73 -40.99
CA GLU A 53 -5.21 21.92 -41.10
C GLU A 53 -4.10 22.40 -40.14
N ASP A 54 -3.94 23.71 -39.97
CA ASP A 54 -2.95 24.29 -39.06
C ASP A 54 -3.35 24.04 -37.59
N ILE A 55 -4.65 24.02 -37.30
CA ILE A 55 -5.19 23.72 -35.96
C ILE A 55 -5.09 22.23 -35.64
N GLU A 56 -5.29 21.37 -36.64
CA GLU A 56 -5.14 19.91 -36.51
C GLU A 56 -3.68 19.54 -36.24
N LYS A 57 -2.71 20.08 -36.99
CA LYS A 57 -1.28 19.90 -36.70
C LYS A 57 -0.89 20.41 -35.32
N LEU A 58 -1.39 21.58 -34.92
CA LEU A 58 -1.14 22.12 -33.58
C LEU A 58 -1.71 21.25 -32.45
N LYS A 59 -2.78 20.50 -32.73
CA LYS A 59 -3.36 19.55 -31.77
C LYS A 59 -2.51 18.30 -31.65
N GLU A 60 -2.07 17.73 -32.77
CA GLU A 60 -1.14 16.59 -32.80
C GLU A 60 0.19 16.93 -32.12
N ASP A 61 0.77 18.10 -32.40
CA ASP A 61 1.99 18.59 -31.73
C ASP A 61 1.80 18.82 -30.20
N ARG A 62 0.55 18.93 -29.75
CA ARG A 62 0.18 19.19 -28.34
C ARG A 62 -0.28 17.95 -27.58
N GLU A 63 -0.51 16.82 -28.26
CA GLU A 63 -0.69 15.53 -27.58
C GLU A 63 0.67 15.14 -26.97
N THR A 64 0.93 15.67 -25.78
CA THR A 64 2.10 15.31 -24.99
C THR A 64 1.98 13.83 -24.60
N GLU A 65 2.91 13.01 -25.06
CA GLU A 65 3.05 11.60 -24.66
C GLU A 65 3.31 11.51 -23.14
N GLY A 66 2.24 11.36 -22.36
CA GLY A 66 2.30 11.02 -20.94
C GLY A 66 1.76 12.08 -19.98
N ILE A 67 1.76 11.72 -18.69
CA ILE A 67 1.26 12.53 -17.58
C ILE A 67 2.43 13.12 -16.78
N THR A 68 2.23 14.28 -16.14
CA THR A 68 3.28 14.86 -15.28
C THR A 68 3.49 14.04 -14.01
N LEU A 69 4.67 14.09 -13.39
CA LEU A 69 4.90 13.42 -12.09
C LEU A 69 3.89 13.81 -11.01
N TYR A 70 3.46 15.07 -10.99
CA TYR A 70 2.45 15.54 -10.04
C TYR A 70 1.08 14.89 -10.29
N GLN A 71 0.71 14.78 -11.57
CA GLN A 71 -0.51 14.12 -12.02
C GLN A 71 -0.45 12.63 -11.67
N ALA A 72 0.67 11.96 -11.98
CA ALA A 72 0.92 10.57 -11.61
C ALA A 72 0.85 10.33 -10.10
N ALA A 73 1.47 11.19 -9.30
CA ALA A 73 1.44 11.10 -7.84
C ALA A 73 0.02 11.17 -7.28
N LYS A 74 -0.82 12.02 -7.87
CA LYS A 74 -2.21 12.21 -7.46
C LYS A 74 -3.10 11.05 -7.94
N ASP A 75 -3.00 10.71 -9.22
CA ASP A 75 -3.93 9.78 -9.88
C ASP A 75 -3.64 8.32 -9.47
N TYR A 76 -2.37 7.99 -9.22
CA TYR A 76 -1.94 6.65 -8.77
C TYR A 76 -1.61 6.58 -7.26
N ASN A 77 -1.84 7.67 -6.52
CA ASN A 77 -1.59 7.78 -5.08
C ASN A 77 -0.15 7.35 -4.68
N VAL A 78 0.83 7.70 -5.51
CA VAL A 78 2.25 7.41 -5.30
C VAL A 78 2.96 8.64 -4.76
N SER A 79 3.86 8.49 -3.78
CA SER A 79 4.66 9.63 -3.33
C SER A 79 5.62 10.10 -4.43
N MET A 80 5.89 11.40 -4.50
CA MET A 80 6.89 11.96 -5.41
C MET A 80 8.25 11.27 -5.26
N TYR A 81 8.66 10.96 -4.03
CA TYR A 81 9.90 10.23 -3.75
C TYR A 81 9.95 8.87 -4.44
N GLN A 82 8.85 8.11 -4.43
CA GLN A 82 8.83 6.78 -5.06
C GLN A 82 8.85 6.88 -6.58
N LEU A 83 8.19 7.88 -7.16
CA LEU A 83 8.28 8.15 -8.60
C LEU A 83 9.70 8.56 -9.00
N GLU A 84 10.36 9.42 -8.22
CA GLU A 84 11.76 9.79 -8.46
C GLU A 84 12.69 8.60 -8.32
N LYS A 85 12.47 7.76 -7.31
CA LYS A 85 13.21 6.52 -7.11
C LYS A 85 13.09 5.58 -8.31
N TRP A 86 11.88 5.35 -8.84
CA TRP A 86 11.71 4.53 -10.05
C TRP A 86 12.40 5.12 -11.28
N ILE A 87 12.51 6.44 -11.37
CA ILE A 87 13.27 7.10 -12.45
C ILE A 87 14.78 6.91 -12.26
N GLU A 88 15.27 7.01 -11.02
CA GLU A 88 16.69 6.81 -10.69
C GLU A 88 17.14 5.36 -10.89
N GLU A 89 16.27 4.40 -10.56
CA GLU A 89 16.50 2.96 -10.74
C GLU A 89 16.35 2.51 -12.21
N GLY A 90 15.77 3.36 -13.06
CA GLY A 90 15.55 3.09 -14.49
C GLY A 90 14.28 2.29 -14.80
N ASP A 91 13.42 2.08 -13.79
CA ASP A 91 12.14 1.37 -13.91
C ASP A 91 11.03 2.20 -14.56
N LEU A 92 11.14 3.54 -14.49
CA LEU A 92 10.14 4.47 -15.06
C LEU A 92 10.80 5.44 -16.05
N THR A 93 10.36 5.40 -17.31
CA THR A 93 10.87 6.29 -18.35
C THR A 93 10.30 7.69 -18.19
N CYS A 94 11.18 8.70 -18.19
CA CYS A 94 10.81 10.10 -18.03
C CYS A 94 11.28 10.93 -19.24
N THR A 95 10.36 11.71 -19.83
CA THR A 95 10.68 12.75 -20.82
C THR A 95 10.62 14.13 -20.17
N ILE A 96 11.64 14.97 -20.40
CA ILE A 96 11.65 16.34 -19.90
C ILE A 96 11.16 17.25 -21.01
N GLN A 97 10.01 17.91 -20.79
CA GLN A 97 9.43 18.83 -21.76
C GLN A 97 9.22 20.21 -21.13
N LYS A 98 9.35 21.27 -21.94
CA LYS A 98 9.03 22.64 -21.51
C LYS A 98 7.52 22.82 -21.48
N HIS A 99 6.95 22.78 -20.29
CA HIS A 99 5.53 23.03 -20.07
C HIS A 99 5.37 24.27 -19.17
N ARG A 100 4.62 25.28 -19.63
CA ARG A 100 4.37 26.55 -18.92
C ARG A 100 5.67 27.29 -18.49
N ASN A 101 6.64 27.40 -19.39
CA ASN A 101 7.95 28.03 -19.15
C ASN A 101 8.80 27.36 -18.05
N ARG A 102 8.51 26.11 -17.68
CA ARG A 102 9.33 25.30 -16.77
C ARG A 102 9.59 23.93 -17.37
N GLU A 103 10.77 23.39 -17.12
CA GLU A 103 11.09 21.99 -17.44
C GLU A 103 10.29 21.09 -16.51
N THR A 104 9.37 20.32 -17.09
CA THR A 104 8.49 19.40 -16.36
C THR A 104 8.74 17.99 -16.85
N LYS A 105 8.84 17.05 -15.90
CA LYS A 105 9.00 15.62 -16.16
C LYS A 105 7.64 15.00 -16.48
N PHE A 106 7.55 14.34 -17.63
CA PHE A 106 6.42 13.56 -18.10
C PHE A 106 6.79 12.08 -18.12
N VAL A 107 5.82 11.24 -17.79
CA VAL A 107 5.99 9.80 -17.60
C VAL A 107 4.84 9.07 -18.27
N ASN A 108 5.12 7.88 -18.80
CA ASN A 108 4.10 7.05 -19.45
C ASN A 108 3.13 6.49 -18.40
N GLU A 109 1.83 6.66 -18.67
CA GLU A 109 0.75 6.21 -17.81
C GLU A 109 0.70 4.68 -17.67
N GLU A 110 0.99 3.95 -18.74
CA GLU A 110 0.98 2.47 -18.75
C GLU A 110 2.11 1.88 -17.90
N GLU A 111 3.30 2.48 -17.95
CA GLU A 111 4.46 2.06 -17.13
C GLU A 111 4.18 2.27 -15.64
N ILE A 112 3.59 3.42 -15.27
CA ILE A 112 3.21 3.70 -13.88
C ILE A 112 2.18 2.68 -13.40
N HIS A 113 1.16 2.41 -14.21
CA HIS A 113 0.14 1.44 -13.86
C HIS A 113 0.75 0.04 -13.64
N GLY A 114 1.66 -0.40 -14.51
CA GLY A 114 2.39 -1.66 -14.36
C GLY A 114 3.24 -1.73 -13.08
N LEU A 115 4.00 -0.68 -12.78
CA LEU A 115 4.82 -0.59 -11.57
C LEU A 115 3.97 -0.52 -10.30
N VAL A 116 2.84 0.18 -10.34
CA VAL A 116 1.89 0.24 -9.22
C VAL A 116 1.27 -1.14 -8.99
N GLN A 117 0.87 -1.86 -10.04
CA GLN A 117 0.35 -3.22 -9.90
C GLN A 117 1.41 -4.18 -9.35
N GLN A 118 2.66 -4.10 -9.79
CA GLN A 118 3.75 -4.90 -9.23
C GLN A 118 4.03 -4.54 -7.77
N LEU A 119 4.02 -3.24 -7.44
CA LEU A 119 4.19 -2.75 -6.09
C LEU A 119 3.04 -3.20 -5.18
N ASP A 120 1.81 -3.25 -5.68
CA ASP A 120 0.63 -3.71 -4.95
C ASP A 120 0.58 -5.24 -4.83
N GLN A 121 1.08 -5.98 -5.82
CA GLN A 121 1.28 -7.44 -5.75
C GLN A 121 2.41 -7.83 -4.78
N ALA A 122 3.46 -7.01 -4.69
CA ALA A 122 4.59 -7.22 -3.77
C ALA A 122 4.32 -6.71 -2.35
N ASN A 123 3.42 -5.73 -2.17
CA ASN A 123 3.14 -5.13 -0.86
C ASN A 123 2.10 -5.95 -0.07
N THR A 124 2.63 -6.79 0.81
CA THR A 124 2.13 -7.08 2.18
C THR A 124 0.85 -6.31 2.57
N LEU A 125 -0.26 -7.05 2.69
CA LEU A 125 -1.45 -6.59 3.40
C LEU A 125 -1.03 -6.03 4.77
N TYR A 126 -1.45 -4.80 5.09
CA TYR A 126 -1.21 -4.27 6.42
C TYR A 126 -2.05 -5.02 7.43
N THR A 127 -1.47 -5.28 8.59
CA THR A 127 -2.22 -5.86 9.70
C THR A 127 -3.14 -4.82 10.35
N PHE A 128 -2.74 -3.55 10.40
CA PHE A 128 -3.47 -2.50 11.13
C PHE A 128 -3.45 -1.17 10.37
N SER A 129 -4.62 -0.55 10.23
CA SER A 129 -4.78 0.82 9.73
C SER A 129 -5.01 1.79 10.89
N GLN A 130 -4.04 2.66 11.14
CA GLN A 130 -4.15 3.67 12.19
C GLN A 130 -5.18 4.76 11.85
N LYS A 131 -5.34 5.10 10.56
CA LYS A 131 -6.30 6.12 10.09
C LYS A 131 -7.74 5.74 10.42
N TYR A 132 -8.09 4.50 10.12
CA TYR A 132 -9.45 3.99 10.32
C TYR A 132 -9.62 3.24 11.64
N ASN A 133 -8.52 3.04 12.38
CA ASN A 133 -8.45 2.26 13.62
C ASN A 133 -9.05 0.86 13.46
N VAL A 134 -8.65 0.14 12.41
CA VAL A 134 -9.12 -1.21 12.11
C VAL A 134 -7.97 -2.18 11.87
N VAL A 135 -8.19 -3.45 12.18
CA VAL A 135 -7.18 -4.52 12.10
C VAL A 135 -7.67 -5.66 11.20
N LEU A 136 -6.75 -6.32 10.51
CA LEU A 136 -7.06 -7.47 9.65
C LEU A 136 -7.80 -8.55 10.44
N PHE A 137 -8.82 -9.16 9.83
CA PHE A 137 -9.77 -10.12 10.42
C PHE A 137 -10.72 -9.58 11.49
N GLN A 138 -10.70 -8.28 11.79
CA GLN A 138 -11.61 -7.69 12.76
C GLN A 138 -13.07 -7.96 12.40
N LYS A 139 -13.83 -8.35 13.41
CA LYS A 139 -15.26 -8.65 13.32
C LYS A 139 -16.11 -7.39 13.26
N PHE A 140 -17.02 -7.32 12.29
CA PHE A 140 -18.04 -6.30 12.14
C PHE A 140 -19.44 -6.94 12.14
N MET A 141 -20.42 -6.25 12.74
CA MET A 141 -21.79 -6.75 12.87
C MET A 141 -22.82 -5.68 12.48
N GLU A 142 -23.85 -6.10 11.77
CA GLU A 142 -25.10 -5.35 11.53
C GLU A 142 -26.26 -6.23 12.01
N GLY A 143 -26.72 -6.02 13.25
CA GLY A 143 -27.65 -6.95 13.91
C GLY A 143 -27.03 -8.33 14.05
N ASN A 144 -27.55 -9.32 13.30
CA ASN A 144 -26.98 -10.68 13.25
C ASN A 144 -26.06 -10.92 12.06
N LYS A 145 -25.99 -10.01 11.07
CA LYS A 145 -25.14 -10.19 9.90
C LYS A 145 -23.68 -9.95 10.27
N LEU A 146 -22.82 -10.85 9.81
CA LEU A 146 -21.38 -10.82 10.09
C LEU A 146 -20.59 -10.39 8.86
N ALA A 147 -19.64 -9.49 9.06
CA ALA A 147 -18.58 -9.19 8.10
C ALA A 147 -17.20 -9.18 8.78
N ARG A 148 -16.13 -9.43 8.02
CA ARG A 148 -14.75 -9.38 8.51
C ARG A 148 -13.85 -8.66 7.54
N ILE A 149 -12.89 -7.90 8.07
CA ILE A 149 -11.84 -7.27 7.25
C ILE A 149 -10.93 -8.36 6.68
N ILE A 150 -10.81 -8.42 5.36
CA ILE A 150 -9.94 -9.38 4.65
C ILE A 150 -8.74 -8.72 3.99
N SER A 151 -8.79 -7.40 3.79
CA SER A 151 -7.70 -6.67 3.15
C SER A 151 -7.60 -5.26 3.70
N ILE A 152 -6.38 -4.89 4.10
CA ILE A 152 -5.99 -3.51 4.40
C ILE A 152 -4.83 -3.20 3.47
N PRO A 153 -5.11 -2.67 2.27
CA PRO A 153 -4.05 -2.37 1.32
C PRO A 153 -3.29 -1.11 1.75
N LYS A 154 -2.06 -0.96 1.26
CA LYS A 154 -1.28 0.28 1.43
C LYS A 154 -1.98 1.49 0.80
N ARG A 155 -2.64 1.22 -0.33
CA ARG A 155 -3.35 2.18 -1.18
C ARG A 155 -4.69 1.56 -1.56
N GLY A 156 -5.74 2.39 -1.58
CA GLY A 156 -7.10 1.93 -1.86
C GLY A 156 -7.93 1.67 -0.60
N ASP A 157 -9.09 1.07 -0.82
CA ASP A 157 -10.10 0.90 0.22
C ASP A 157 -9.90 -0.39 1.02
N ILE A 158 -10.23 -0.31 2.30
CA ILE A 158 -10.25 -1.48 3.20
C ILE A 158 -11.45 -2.33 2.82
N VAL A 159 -11.22 -3.63 2.60
CA VAL A 159 -12.25 -4.56 2.13
C VAL A 159 -12.70 -5.48 3.24
N LEU A 160 -14.03 -5.59 3.39
CA LEU A 160 -14.71 -6.55 4.23
C LEU A 160 -15.39 -7.60 3.35
N ILE A 161 -15.45 -8.82 3.85
CA ILE A 161 -16.28 -9.89 3.29
C ILE A 161 -17.39 -10.25 4.27
N ASP A 162 -18.61 -10.40 3.78
CA ASP A 162 -19.74 -10.89 4.57
C ASP A 162 -19.84 -12.43 4.57
N GLU A 163 -20.76 -12.98 5.35
CA GLU A 163 -20.99 -14.44 5.44
C GLU A 163 -21.50 -15.09 4.15
N PHE A 164 -21.91 -14.30 3.15
CA PHE A 164 -22.33 -14.76 1.83
C PHE A 164 -21.22 -14.63 0.77
N GLY A 165 -20.05 -14.14 1.15
CA GLY A 165 -18.90 -13.95 0.26
C GLY A 165 -18.94 -12.62 -0.52
N ASN A 166 -19.81 -11.68 -0.16
CA ASN A 166 -19.85 -10.37 -0.81
C ASN A 166 -18.75 -9.48 -0.23
N ASN A 167 -17.95 -8.90 -1.14
CA ASN A 167 -16.97 -7.89 -0.78
C ASN A 167 -17.62 -6.51 -0.72
N MET A 168 -17.25 -5.72 0.28
CA MET A 168 -17.66 -4.33 0.41
C MET A 168 -16.53 -3.49 1.00
N THR A 169 -16.51 -2.19 0.69
CA THR A 169 -15.55 -1.27 1.29
C THR A 169 -15.94 -0.99 2.75
N LEU A 170 -14.97 -0.58 3.58
CA LEU A 170 -15.23 -0.13 4.95
C LEU A 170 -16.21 1.06 5.00
N GLU A 171 -16.16 1.95 4.00
CA GLU A 171 -17.08 3.08 3.91
C GLU A 171 -18.51 2.61 3.63
N ASP A 172 -18.70 1.69 2.68
CA ASP A 172 -20.01 1.15 2.35
C ASP A 172 -20.58 0.30 3.49
N ALA A 173 -19.73 -0.52 4.13
CA ALA A 173 -20.12 -1.27 5.32
C ALA A 173 -20.64 -0.34 6.42
N SER A 174 -19.97 0.80 6.63
CA SER A 174 -20.39 1.81 7.61
C SER A 174 -21.73 2.45 7.24
N LYS A 175 -21.98 2.73 5.95
CA LYS A 175 -23.26 3.27 5.44
C LYS A 175 -24.42 2.29 5.62
N VAL A 176 -24.17 1.00 5.41
CA VAL A 176 -25.15 -0.09 5.59
C VAL A 176 -25.43 -0.37 7.08
N GLY A 177 -24.55 0.08 7.98
CA GLY A 177 -24.77 0.03 9.43
C GLY A 177 -23.91 -1.01 10.15
N TYR A 178 -22.93 -1.62 9.47
CA TYR A 178 -21.94 -2.47 10.13
C TYR A 178 -21.09 -1.67 11.10
N LYS A 179 -20.89 -2.22 12.30
CA LYS A 179 -20.03 -1.63 13.33
C LYS A 179 -19.04 -2.66 13.85
N PRO A 180 -17.85 -2.26 14.31
CA PRO A 180 -16.92 -3.15 14.99
C PRO A 180 -17.61 -3.87 16.15
N ALA A 181 -17.45 -5.19 16.25
CA ALA A 181 -18.06 -6.00 17.30
C ALA A 181 -17.43 -5.75 18.68
N TYR A 182 -16.20 -5.23 18.71
CA TYR A 182 -15.46 -4.89 19.92
C TYR A 182 -14.52 -3.71 19.63
N VAL A 183 -14.16 -3.01 20.70
CA VAL A 183 -13.18 -1.91 20.66
C VAL A 183 -11.77 -2.49 20.74
N LEU A 184 -10.88 -2.02 19.87
CA LEU A 184 -9.48 -2.42 19.88
C LEU A 184 -8.73 -1.74 21.03
N SER A 185 -7.78 -2.46 21.61
CA SER A 185 -6.88 -1.92 22.64
C SER A 185 -6.02 -0.79 22.08
N ASP A 186 -6.04 0.37 22.73
CA ASP A 186 -5.32 1.59 22.35
C ASP A 186 -3.89 1.66 22.91
N LYS A 187 -3.49 0.62 23.66
CA LYS A 187 -2.19 0.57 24.32
C LYS A 187 -1.04 0.81 23.33
N PRO A 188 0.04 1.49 23.80
CA PRO A 188 1.18 1.76 22.96
C PRO A 188 1.86 0.46 22.50
N ARG A 189 2.64 0.60 21.43
CA ARG A 189 3.47 -0.49 20.93
C ARG A 189 4.47 -0.90 22.02
N SER A 190 4.62 -2.20 22.22
CA SER A 190 5.61 -2.76 23.13
C SER A 190 7.02 -2.46 22.62
N HIS A 191 7.90 -2.05 23.53
CA HIS A 191 9.32 -1.83 23.23
C HIS A 191 10.08 -3.14 22.99
N HIS A 192 9.52 -4.29 23.41
CA HIS A 192 10.14 -5.58 23.16
C HIS A 192 10.13 -5.92 21.67
N GLN A 193 11.26 -6.36 21.14
CA GLN A 193 11.43 -6.80 19.75
C GLN A 193 11.10 -8.28 19.52
N LYS A 194 10.72 -9.00 20.57
CA LYS A 194 10.42 -10.42 20.53
C LYS A 194 8.93 -10.69 20.33
N PHE A 195 8.60 -11.84 19.75
CA PHE A 195 7.23 -12.22 19.41
C PHE A 195 6.86 -13.57 20.01
N VAL A 196 5.58 -13.72 20.35
CA VAL A 196 4.88 -14.99 20.50
C VAL A 196 4.17 -15.24 19.18
N LYS A 197 4.35 -16.42 18.59
CA LYS A 197 3.80 -16.76 17.28
C LYS A 197 2.68 -17.75 17.41
N PHE A 198 1.53 -17.40 16.86
CA PHE A 198 0.39 -18.30 16.75
C PHE A 198 0.22 -18.74 15.30
N ARG A 199 -0.16 -19.99 15.08
CA ARG A 199 -0.48 -20.56 13.78
C ARG A 199 -1.91 -21.09 13.80
N PHE A 200 -2.77 -20.49 12.99
CA PHE A 200 -4.17 -20.89 12.86
C PHE A 200 -4.42 -21.50 11.46
N PRO A 201 -5.13 -22.63 11.36
CA PRO A 201 -5.56 -23.14 10.06
C PRO A 201 -6.57 -22.19 9.44
N LYS A 202 -6.45 -21.93 8.13
CA LYS A 202 -7.42 -21.10 7.43
C LYS A 202 -8.81 -21.71 7.49
N SER A 203 -9.80 -20.85 7.58
CA SER A 203 -11.20 -21.24 7.47
C SER A 203 -11.93 -20.30 6.54
N ASN A 204 -12.73 -20.88 5.64
CA ASN A 204 -13.64 -20.12 4.77
C ASN A 204 -14.93 -19.74 5.52
N GLN A 205 -15.16 -20.29 6.71
CA GLN A 205 -16.35 -20.01 7.52
C GLN A 205 -16.05 -18.89 8.51
N LEU A 206 -16.62 -17.70 8.29
CA LEU A 206 -16.37 -16.51 9.13
C LEU A 206 -16.82 -16.67 10.59
N ARG A 207 -17.69 -17.64 10.87
CA ARG A 207 -18.21 -18.01 12.20
C ARG A 207 -17.48 -19.21 12.83
N SER A 208 -16.41 -19.70 12.23
CA SER A 208 -15.65 -20.82 12.77
C SER A 208 -15.00 -20.49 14.12
N ASN A 209 -14.69 -21.53 14.89
CA ASN A 209 -13.99 -21.36 16.17
C ASN A 209 -12.62 -20.68 16.00
N ILE A 210 -11.94 -20.87 14.87
CA ILE A 210 -10.67 -20.19 14.58
C ILE A 210 -10.83 -18.67 14.62
N PHE A 211 -11.88 -18.15 14.00
CA PHE A 211 -12.15 -16.72 14.03
C PHE A 211 -12.54 -16.22 15.42
N HIS A 212 -13.19 -17.05 16.25
CA HIS A 212 -13.41 -16.71 17.65
C HIS A 212 -12.08 -16.56 18.42
N LEU A 213 -11.12 -17.46 18.20
CA LEU A 213 -9.77 -17.36 18.79
C LEU A 213 -9.02 -16.12 18.30
N ILE A 214 -9.15 -15.78 17.01
CA ILE A 214 -8.59 -14.54 16.46
C ILE A 214 -9.22 -13.32 17.14
N ASP A 215 -10.55 -13.31 17.31
CA ASP A 215 -11.26 -12.21 17.99
C ASP A 215 -10.73 -12.04 19.44
N LEU A 216 -10.47 -13.14 20.16
CA LEU A 216 -9.87 -13.10 21.50
C LEU A 216 -8.48 -12.47 21.51
N ILE A 217 -7.68 -12.63 20.45
CA ILE A 217 -6.39 -11.93 20.34
C ILE A 217 -6.64 -10.44 20.06
N LEU A 218 -7.42 -10.13 19.02
CA LEU A 218 -7.64 -8.77 18.53
C LEU A 218 -8.33 -7.85 19.55
N GLN A 219 -9.17 -8.40 20.42
CA GLN A 219 -9.88 -7.64 21.44
C GLN A 219 -8.96 -7.14 22.57
N TYR A 220 -7.96 -7.93 22.96
CA TYR A 220 -7.16 -7.65 24.15
C TYR A 220 -5.72 -7.20 23.83
N VAL A 221 -5.18 -7.67 22.71
CA VAL A 221 -3.85 -7.29 22.23
C VAL A 221 -3.96 -6.01 21.41
N SER A 222 -3.09 -5.03 21.69
CA SER A 222 -3.01 -3.81 20.88
C SER A 222 -2.68 -4.17 19.41
N PRO A 223 -3.44 -3.69 18.42
CA PRO A 223 -3.18 -3.95 17.01
C PRO A 223 -1.76 -3.55 16.56
N ARG A 224 -1.15 -2.56 17.25
CA ARG A 224 0.22 -2.11 16.99
C ARG A 224 1.29 -3.16 17.32
N ASN A 225 0.91 -4.17 18.08
CA ASN A 225 1.76 -5.28 18.51
C ASN A 225 1.49 -6.56 17.72
N ILE A 226 0.60 -6.53 16.72
CA ILE A 226 0.22 -7.69 15.93
C ILE A 226 0.77 -7.52 14.51
N LYS A 227 1.40 -8.56 14.00
CA LYS A 227 1.68 -8.73 12.58
C LYS A 227 1.06 -10.03 12.12
N VAL A 228 0.34 -9.97 11.02
CA VAL A 228 -0.31 -11.12 10.39
C VAL A 228 0.41 -11.41 9.08
N SER A 229 0.71 -12.69 8.86
CA SER A 229 1.17 -13.21 7.59
C SER A 229 0.42 -14.49 7.23
N GLU A 230 0.51 -14.86 5.96
CA GLU A 230 -0.20 -15.98 5.40
C GLU A 230 0.76 -16.84 4.61
N GLU A 231 0.76 -18.15 4.89
CA GLU A 231 1.64 -19.14 4.23
C GLU A 231 1.01 -20.54 4.36
N ASP A 232 1.09 -21.34 3.30
CA ASP A 232 0.72 -22.77 3.29
C ASP A 232 -0.66 -23.15 3.87
N GLY A 233 -1.67 -22.30 3.64
CA GLY A 233 -3.02 -22.57 4.16
C GLY A 233 -3.19 -22.26 5.66
N PHE A 234 -2.24 -21.56 6.26
CA PHE A 234 -2.29 -21.08 7.64
C PHE A 234 -2.22 -19.55 7.71
N TRP A 235 -2.76 -19.00 8.79
CA TRP A 235 -2.52 -17.63 9.22
C TRP A 235 -1.54 -17.64 10.39
N TYR A 236 -0.52 -16.80 10.30
CA TYR A 236 0.48 -16.61 11.34
C TYR A 236 0.25 -15.26 12.01
N PHE A 237 0.15 -15.27 13.33
CA PHE A 237 0.02 -14.07 14.15
C PHE A 237 1.27 -13.92 15.00
N ASP A 238 2.12 -12.97 14.63
CA ASP A 238 3.28 -12.54 15.39
C ASP A 238 2.84 -11.45 16.37
N VAL A 239 2.75 -11.79 17.65
CA VAL A 239 2.35 -10.86 18.71
C VAL A 239 3.54 -10.45 19.54
N ARG A 240 3.83 -9.15 19.63
CA ARG A 240 4.96 -8.65 20.45
C ARG A 240 4.79 -9.04 21.91
N GLN A 241 5.89 -9.48 22.51
CA GLN A 241 6.01 -9.74 23.94
C GLN A 241 5.51 -8.53 24.74
N SER A 242 4.49 -8.76 25.55
CA SER A 242 3.76 -7.71 26.25
C SER A 242 2.89 -8.27 27.38
N ILE A 243 2.41 -7.37 28.25
CA ILE A 243 1.46 -7.70 29.31
C ILE A 243 0.05 -7.35 28.83
N ILE A 244 -0.81 -8.36 28.77
CA ILE A 244 -2.20 -8.24 28.35
C ILE A 244 -3.07 -8.23 29.61
N GLN A 245 -3.95 -7.23 29.70
CA GLN A 245 -4.87 -7.08 30.83
C GLN A 245 -6.18 -7.78 30.46
N LEU A 246 -6.59 -8.75 31.28
CA LEU A 246 -7.71 -9.65 31.02
C LEU A 246 -8.50 -9.86 32.31
N PRO A 247 -9.85 -9.83 32.27
CA PRO A 247 -10.67 -10.18 33.43
C PRO A 247 -10.25 -11.52 34.04
N MET A 248 -10.29 -11.62 35.38
CA MET A 248 -9.75 -12.78 36.10
C MET A 248 -10.33 -14.11 35.63
N GLN A 249 -11.64 -14.13 35.38
CA GLN A 249 -12.38 -15.31 34.94
C GLN A 249 -11.97 -15.77 33.53
N MET A 250 -11.51 -14.85 32.68
CA MET A 250 -11.19 -15.12 31.29
C MET A 250 -9.73 -15.57 31.09
N GLN A 251 -8.83 -15.36 32.05
CA GLN A 251 -7.41 -15.68 31.83
C GLN A 251 -7.14 -17.15 31.55
N ILE A 252 -7.81 -18.04 32.30
CA ILE A 252 -7.63 -19.47 32.16
C ILE A 252 -8.14 -19.91 30.78
N GLU A 253 -9.37 -19.51 30.44
CA GLU A 253 -9.96 -19.75 29.13
C GLU A 253 -9.10 -19.21 27.98
N TRP A 254 -8.61 -17.97 28.09
CA TRP A 254 -7.78 -17.34 27.07
C TRP A 254 -6.46 -18.09 26.87
N ILE A 255 -5.82 -18.54 27.95
CA ILE A 255 -4.60 -19.36 27.89
C ILE A 255 -4.90 -20.73 27.28
N ASP A 256 -5.90 -21.44 27.79
CA ASP A 256 -6.23 -22.81 27.39
C ASP A 256 -6.65 -22.87 25.92
N CYS A 257 -7.44 -21.90 25.45
CA CYS A 257 -7.91 -21.83 24.07
C CYS A 257 -6.81 -21.49 23.06
N LEU A 258 -5.84 -20.64 23.44
CA LEU A 258 -4.79 -20.18 22.53
C LEU A 258 -3.53 -21.03 22.56
N THR A 259 -3.23 -21.70 23.68
CA THR A 259 -2.00 -22.49 23.85
C THR A 259 -1.78 -23.55 22.75
N PRO A 260 -2.80 -24.30 22.29
CA PRO A 260 -2.64 -25.28 21.20
C PRO A 260 -2.17 -24.70 19.87
N TYR A 261 -2.31 -23.39 19.68
CA TYR A 261 -1.97 -22.69 18.44
C TYR A 261 -0.62 -21.97 18.52
N ILE A 262 0.06 -22.00 19.65
CA ILE A 262 1.38 -21.39 19.81
C ILE A 262 2.44 -22.29 19.19
N ILE A 263 3.23 -21.72 18.29
CA ILE A 263 4.40 -22.38 17.69
C ILE A 263 5.73 -21.83 18.23
N GLU A 264 5.72 -20.60 18.78
CA GLU A 264 6.88 -19.98 19.41
C GLU A 264 6.43 -19.10 20.59
N GLY A 265 7.10 -19.24 21.74
CA GLY A 265 6.75 -18.55 22.98
C GLY A 265 5.78 -19.32 23.87
N LYS A 266 5.25 -18.64 24.89
CA LYS A 266 4.29 -19.18 25.85
C LYS A 266 3.45 -18.07 26.48
N LEU A 267 2.26 -18.45 26.96
CA LEU A 267 1.40 -17.58 27.75
C LEU A 267 1.58 -17.91 29.23
N THR A 268 1.97 -16.91 30.02
CA THR A 268 2.17 -17.09 31.46
C THR A 268 1.19 -16.23 32.23
N ARG A 269 0.37 -16.86 33.07
CA ARG A 269 -0.51 -16.14 33.99
C ARG A 269 0.31 -15.31 34.97
N ARG A 270 -0.11 -14.08 35.23
CA ARG A 270 0.47 -13.22 36.25
C ARG A 270 -0.54 -12.85 37.33
N VAL A 271 -0.03 -12.36 38.44
CA VAL A 271 -0.82 -11.66 39.45
C VAL A 271 -1.44 -10.38 38.84
N ASN A 272 -2.54 -9.89 39.41
CA ASN A 272 -3.22 -8.65 39.00
C ASN A 272 -3.83 -8.67 37.60
N ASN A 273 -4.72 -9.62 37.34
CA ASN A 273 -5.57 -9.60 36.17
C ASN A 273 -4.86 -9.54 34.81
N SER A 274 -3.71 -10.22 34.68
CA SER A 274 -2.91 -10.11 33.46
C SER A 274 -2.28 -11.44 33.02
N VAL A 275 -2.08 -11.53 31.71
CA VAL A 275 -1.33 -12.61 31.04
C VAL A 275 -0.11 -11.99 30.39
N TYR A 276 1.02 -12.64 30.56
CA TYR A 276 2.28 -12.25 29.95
C TYR A 276 2.56 -13.14 28.74
N LEU A 277 2.77 -12.49 27.60
CA LEU A 277 3.20 -13.14 26.37
C LEU A 277 4.71 -13.19 26.40
N ASP A 278 5.26 -14.36 26.71
CA ASP A 278 6.70 -14.58 26.84
C ASP A 278 7.24 -15.24 25.58
N SER A 279 8.13 -14.55 24.87
CA SER A 279 8.77 -15.11 23.70
C SER A 279 9.86 -16.09 24.12
N SER A 280 9.94 -17.24 23.46
CA SER A 280 11.00 -18.22 23.69
C SER A 280 12.33 -17.81 23.06
N SER A 281 12.37 -16.74 22.26
CA SER A 281 13.60 -16.27 21.64
C SER A 281 14.49 -15.53 22.66
N VAL A 282 15.79 -15.79 22.63
CA VAL A 282 16.79 -15.12 23.47
C VAL A 282 17.64 -14.20 22.59
N THR A 283 17.74 -12.92 22.97
CA THR A 283 18.63 -11.96 22.30
C THR A 283 19.92 -11.86 23.10
N LYS A 284 21.06 -12.10 22.45
CA LYS A 284 22.39 -11.92 23.01
C LYS A 284 23.20 -10.99 22.11
N ALA A 285 23.81 -9.97 22.69
CA ALA A 285 24.78 -9.15 21.97
C ALA A 285 26.05 -9.97 21.73
N VAL A 286 26.59 -9.87 20.52
CA VAL A 286 27.84 -10.53 20.12
C VAL A 286 28.84 -9.45 19.75
N THR A 287 30.06 -9.56 20.25
CA THR A 287 31.16 -8.69 19.84
C THR A 287 31.89 -9.38 18.70
N ILE A 288 32.00 -8.69 17.57
CA ILE A 288 32.77 -9.13 16.40
C ILE A 288 33.81 -8.06 16.05
N THR A 289 34.88 -8.47 15.40
CA THR A 289 35.93 -7.58 14.92
C THR A 289 35.47 -6.79 13.70
N SER A 290 36.13 -5.65 13.42
CA SER A 290 35.82 -4.84 12.23
C SER A 290 35.98 -5.63 10.93
N ASN A 291 36.96 -6.54 10.87
CA ASN A 291 37.19 -7.39 9.70
C ASN A 291 36.06 -8.39 9.48
N GLU A 292 35.58 -9.03 10.56
CA GLU A 292 34.42 -9.94 10.50
C GLU A 292 33.16 -9.18 10.07
N TYR A 293 32.93 -7.98 10.60
CA TYR A 293 31.79 -7.14 10.20
C TYR A 293 31.81 -6.82 8.70
N HIS A 294 32.97 -6.47 8.14
CA HIS A 294 33.11 -6.19 6.70
C HIS A 294 32.86 -7.46 5.86
N ALA A 295 33.40 -8.60 6.29
CA ALA A 295 33.17 -9.88 5.62
C ALA A 295 31.69 -10.27 5.61
N ILE A 296 31.01 -10.16 6.75
CA ILE A 296 29.58 -10.45 6.87
C ILE A 296 28.76 -9.50 5.98
N THR A 297 29.06 -8.20 6.02
CA THR A 297 28.35 -7.20 5.20
C THR A 297 28.46 -7.52 3.71
N LYS A 298 29.64 -7.96 3.24
CA LYS A 298 29.83 -8.37 1.85
C LYS A 298 28.96 -9.59 1.48
N ILE A 299 28.98 -10.62 2.32
CA ILE A 299 28.18 -11.86 2.09
C ILE A 299 26.68 -11.55 2.07
N VAL A 300 26.22 -10.71 2.99
CA VAL A 300 24.81 -10.36 3.13
C VAL A 300 24.32 -9.53 1.94
N ASN A 301 25.15 -8.63 1.40
CA ASN A 301 24.84 -7.87 0.19
C ASN A 301 24.74 -8.78 -1.06
N GLU A 302 25.55 -9.83 -1.13
CA GLU A 302 25.49 -10.81 -2.23
C GLU A 302 24.28 -11.76 -2.12
N THR A 303 23.79 -12.01 -0.90
CA THR A 303 22.69 -12.96 -0.62
C THR A 303 21.33 -12.30 -0.36
N ASN A 304 21.27 -10.96 -0.40
CA ASN A 304 20.07 -10.16 -0.16
C ASN A 304 19.39 -10.45 1.20
N GLY A 305 20.19 -10.74 2.23
CA GLY A 305 19.73 -11.01 3.60
C GLY A 305 20.01 -9.87 4.58
N SER A 306 19.94 -10.15 5.88
CA SER A 306 20.43 -9.28 6.96
C SER A 306 21.63 -9.87 7.72
N ILE A 307 22.40 -9.01 8.40
CA ILE A 307 23.52 -9.42 9.25
C ILE A 307 23.03 -10.32 10.39
N GLU A 308 21.88 -10.00 10.98
CA GLU A 308 21.26 -10.76 12.06
C GLU A 308 20.84 -12.15 11.60
N GLU A 309 20.26 -12.29 10.40
CA GLU A 309 19.89 -13.58 9.82
C GLU A 309 21.13 -14.44 9.55
N PHE A 310 22.21 -13.84 9.02
CA PHE A 310 23.47 -14.55 8.80
C PHE A 310 24.08 -15.07 10.10
N ILE A 311 24.11 -14.25 11.15
CA ILE A 311 24.62 -14.69 12.46
C ILE A 311 23.74 -15.81 13.04
N ALA A 312 22.42 -15.66 12.95
CA ALA A 312 21.49 -16.67 13.46
C ALA A 312 21.53 -17.99 12.67
N SER A 313 21.80 -17.96 11.36
CA SER A 313 21.98 -19.17 10.56
C SER A 313 23.29 -19.86 10.89
N ALA A 314 24.40 -19.12 10.99
CA ALA A 314 25.71 -19.67 11.34
C ALA A 314 25.71 -20.35 12.71
N ILE A 315 25.03 -19.77 13.71
CA ILE A 315 24.85 -20.40 15.03
C ILE A 315 24.09 -21.72 14.91
N ARG A 316 22.97 -21.76 14.16
CA ARG A 316 22.17 -22.98 13.96
C ARG A 316 22.96 -24.07 13.24
N GLU A 317 23.66 -23.72 12.17
CA GLU A 317 24.49 -24.66 11.42
C GLU A 317 25.56 -25.28 12.32
N LYS A 318 26.22 -24.48 13.17
CA LYS A 318 27.22 -24.98 14.10
C LYS A 318 26.62 -25.92 15.16
N ILE A 319 25.44 -25.61 15.68
CA ILE A 319 24.71 -26.47 16.63
C ILE A 319 24.35 -27.81 15.96
N TYR A 320 23.80 -27.79 14.75
CA TYR A 320 23.43 -29.00 14.04
C TYR A 320 24.64 -29.87 13.70
N ALA A 321 25.75 -29.26 13.27
CA ALA A 321 26.99 -29.99 13.04
C ALA A 321 27.49 -30.70 14.30
N TYR A 322 27.39 -30.05 15.47
CA TYR A 322 27.78 -30.64 16.75
C TYR A 322 26.86 -31.80 17.17
N GLN A 323 25.54 -31.63 17.02
CA GLN A 323 24.57 -32.68 17.32
C GLN A 323 24.67 -33.89 16.37
N ALA A 324 25.06 -33.66 15.12
CA ALA A 324 25.29 -34.71 14.15
C ALA A 324 26.60 -35.48 14.38
N SER A 325 27.57 -34.90 15.09
CA SER A 325 28.82 -35.59 15.47
C SER A 325 28.72 -36.39 16.77
N ASP A 326 27.69 -36.16 17.59
CA ASP A 326 27.46 -36.83 18.88
C ASP A 326 26.42 -37.98 18.79
N ASN A 327 25.92 -38.29 17.60
CA ASN A 327 25.06 -39.45 17.27
C ASN A 327 25.82 -40.47 16.41
#